data_AF-A0A2D8XCP2-F1
#
_entry.id   AF-A0A2D8XCP2-F1
#
_cell.length_a   1.000
_cell.length_b   1.000
_cell.length_c   1.000
_cell.angle_alpha   90.00
_cell.angle_beta   90.00
_cell.angle_gamma   90.00
#
_symmetry.space_group_name_H-M   'P 1'
#
loop_
_entity.id
_entity.type
_entity.pdbx_description
1 polymer ?
#
loop_
_entity_poly.entity_id
_entity_poly.type
_entity_poly.pdbx_seq_one_letter_code
_entity_poly.pdbx_strand_id
1 'polypeptide(L)'
;MAFEFITNGDEYINYDSPNYMTNYPNVDSSTAGHWFAFNEFKVRYNGGQLLGHGGWYVKLDPSVKPIFLGEWSDGSAKVEFREKRIDDGGDPIAQWEGVITNLSDNSTKIENYESSKEMRSIIGNLTTGTNYEDRNRCPAVNLWVGRSWIEDEQETLYFYAENSSMVDAVAEYYDLPQPYDTALKQRLDDNPESMRFKSYDIYDRGEGNFAALVVAGIVFKNNNPTMLKIFELKRWND
;
A
#
# COMPACT_ATOMS: atom_id res chain seq x y z
N MET A 1 12.02 20.32 -14.80
CA MET A 1 12.26 19.00 -14.17
C MET A 1 11.22 18.87 -13.08
N ALA A 2 10.35 17.88 -13.16
CA ALA A 2 9.39 17.59 -12.10
C ALA A 2 10.07 16.54 -11.20
N PHE A 3 10.64 17.00 -10.09
CA PHE A 3 11.09 16.12 -9.02
C PHE A 3 9.93 16.00 -8.03
N GLU A 4 9.66 14.80 -7.56
CA GLU A 4 8.90 14.64 -6.33
C GLU A 4 9.88 14.79 -5.17
N PHE A 5 9.50 15.59 -4.18
CA PHE A 5 10.22 15.68 -2.93
C PHE A 5 9.39 14.90 -1.93
N ILE A 6 9.96 13.83 -1.38
CA ILE A 6 9.49 13.33 -0.10
C ILE A 6 10.14 14.20 0.97
N THR A 7 9.43 14.47 2.04
CA THR A 7 9.79 15.33 3.19
C THR A 7 11.16 15.07 3.87
N ASN A 8 11.99 14.13 3.38
CA ASN A 8 13.38 13.98 3.78
C ASN A 8 14.36 14.90 3.02
N GLY A 9 13.89 15.67 2.03
CA GLY A 9 14.71 16.64 1.29
C GLY A 9 15.55 16.05 0.17
N ASP A 10 15.39 14.75 -0.12
CA ASP A 10 15.98 14.10 -1.29
C ASP A 10 15.11 14.35 -2.55
N GLU A 11 15.75 14.30 -3.71
CA GLU A 11 15.08 14.41 -5.01
C GLU A 11 14.75 13.04 -5.58
N TYR A 12 13.46 12.82 -5.86
CA TYR A 12 12.92 11.60 -6.42
C TYR A 12 12.44 11.81 -7.85
N ILE A 13 12.91 10.96 -8.76
CA ILE A 13 12.56 10.96 -10.18
C ILE A 13 11.47 9.91 -10.40
N ASN A 14 10.26 10.38 -10.71
CA ASN A 14 9.10 9.55 -11.03
C ASN A 14 9.09 9.11 -12.51
N TYR A 15 8.23 8.15 -12.86
CA TYR A 15 8.15 7.57 -14.21
C TYR A 15 7.85 8.58 -15.31
N ASP A 16 7.07 9.60 -14.97
CA ASP A 16 6.59 10.59 -15.92
C ASP A 16 7.66 11.68 -16.18
N SER A 17 8.79 11.62 -15.47
CA SER A 17 9.92 12.51 -15.69
C SER A 17 10.63 12.17 -17.01
N PRO A 18 10.94 13.17 -17.86
CA PRO A 18 11.73 12.97 -19.07
C PRO A 18 13.16 12.46 -18.77
N ASN A 19 13.60 12.58 -17.51
CA ASN A 19 14.90 12.13 -17.03
C ASN A 19 14.83 10.75 -16.34
N TYR A 20 13.67 10.08 -16.36
CA TYR A 20 13.55 8.74 -15.83
C TYR A 20 14.44 7.77 -16.62
N MET A 21 14.98 6.74 -15.97
CA MET A 21 16.01 5.80 -16.48
C MET A 21 15.62 5.16 -17.82
N THR A 22 15.86 5.84 -18.94
CA THR A 22 15.46 5.34 -20.27
C THR A 22 16.41 4.26 -20.80
N ASN A 23 17.64 4.17 -20.28
CA ASN A 23 18.61 3.13 -20.64
C ASN A 23 19.63 2.90 -19.51
N TYR A 24 19.44 1.88 -18.66
CA TYR A 24 20.54 1.38 -17.82
C TYR A 24 21.55 0.63 -18.71
N PRO A 25 22.87 0.90 -18.64
CA PRO A 25 23.60 1.71 -17.67
C PRO A 25 24.01 3.12 -18.16
N ASN A 26 23.44 3.65 -19.25
CA ASN A 26 23.76 4.97 -19.78
C ASN A 26 23.00 6.06 -19.01
N VAL A 27 23.35 6.20 -17.73
CA VAL A 27 22.88 7.26 -16.86
C VAL A 27 23.53 8.57 -17.30
N ASP A 28 22.73 9.54 -17.73
CA ASP A 28 23.24 10.90 -17.95
C ASP A 28 23.79 11.45 -16.63
N SER A 29 24.93 12.14 -16.66
CA SER A 29 25.59 12.69 -15.45
C SER A 29 24.67 13.66 -14.69
N SER A 30 23.67 14.23 -15.38
CA SER A 30 22.60 15.05 -14.80
C SER A 30 21.66 14.29 -13.86
N THR A 31 21.70 12.95 -13.86
CA THR A 31 20.84 12.08 -13.04
C THR A 31 21.63 11.22 -12.03
N ALA A 32 22.95 11.45 -11.94
CA ALA A 32 23.81 10.80 -10.96
C ALA A 32 23.48 11.29 -9.53
N GLY A 33 23.17 10.36 -8.63
CA GLY A 33 22.95 10.64 -7.20
C GLY A 33 21.49 10.82 -6.77
N HIS A 34 20.55 10.93 -7.71
CA HIS A 34 19.11 11.00 -7.43
C HIS A 34 18.51 9.62 -7.16
N TRP A 35 17.33 9.62 -6.55
CA TRP A 35 16.53 8.42 -6.33
C TRP A 35 15.52 8.24 -7.48
N PHE A 36 15.35 7.01 -7.95
CA PHE A 36 14.40 6.67 -9.00
C PHE A 36 13.27 5.84 -8.43
N ALA A 37 12.03 6.25 -8.68
CA ALA A 37 10.86 5.46 -8.31
C ALA A 37 10.85 4.15 -9.10
N PHE A 38 10.68 3.01 -8.44
CA PHE A 38 10.57 1.72 -9.07
C PHE A 38 9.16 1.13 -8.90
N ASN A 39 8.53 1.41 -7.76
CA ASN A 39 7.09 1.32 -7.54
C ASN A 39 6.61 2.64 -6.90
N GLU A 40 5.40 3.08 -7.22
CA GLU A 40 4.73 4.20 -6.54
C GLU A 40 3.41 3.72 -5.96
N PHE A 41 3.00 4.33 -4.86
CA PHE A 41 1.68 4.11 -4.30
C PHE A 41 0.98 5.44 -3.96
N LYS A 42 -0.34 5.43 -4.05
CA LYS A 42 -1.23 6.47 -3.54
C LYS A 42 -2.30 5.83 -2.68
N VAL A 43 -2.70 6.53 -1.64
CA VAL A 43 -3.79 6.11 -0.76
C VAL A 43 -4.89 7.15 -0.88
N ARG A 44 -6.10 6.70 -1.20
CA ARG A 44 -7.28 7.56 -1.35
C ARG A 44 -8.33 7.28 -0.30
N TYR A 45 -9.04 8.32 0.09
CA TYR A 45 -10.15 8.25 1.05
C TYR A 45 -11.20 9.32 0.71
N ASN A 46 -12.38 9.23 1.34
CA ASN A 46 -13.38 10.32 1.37
C ASN A 46 -13.62 11.01 0.01
N GLY A 47 -14.12 10.26 -0.96
CA GLY A 47 -14.40 10.78 -2.30
C GLY A 47 -13.17 10.95 -3.18
N GLY A 48 -12.10 10.16 -2.98
CA GLY A 48 -10.90 10.18 -3.81
C GLY A 48 -9.84 11.19 -3.39
N GLN A 49 -9.99 11.82 -2.23
CA GLN A 49 -8.97 12.69 -1.65
C GLN A 49 -7.67 11.91 -1.44
N LEU A 50 -6.53 12.53 -1.76
CA LEU A 50 -5.24 11.93 -1.46
C LEU A 50 -5.04 11.96 0.06
N LEU A 51 -4.76 10.81 0.66
CA LEU A 51 -4.37 10.68 2.07
C LEU A 51 -2.84 10.69 2.22
N GLY A 52 -2.17 10.00 1.31
CA GLY A 52 -0.73 9.88 1.30
C GLY A 52 -0.24 9.22 0.02
N HIS A 53 1.07 9.31 -0.19
CA HIS A 53 1.74 8.76 -1.36
C HIS A 53 3.18 8.39 -1.02
N GLY A 54 3.81 7.64 -1.91
CA GLY A 54 5.21 7.27 -1.77
C GLY A 54 5.61 6.22 -2.78
N GLY A 55 6.66 5.49 -2.49
CA GLY A 55 7.20 4.52 -3.40
C GLY A 55 8.41 3.76 -2.90
N TRP A 56 8.77 2.76 -3.69
CA TRP A 56 10.05 2.06 -3.57
C TRP A 56 11.05 2.75 -4.48
N TYR A 57 12.11 3.28 -3.89
CA TYR A 57 13.10 4.11 -4.55
C TYR A 57 14.48 3.47 -4.55
N VAL A 58 15.18 3.57 -5.68
CA VAL A 58 16.52 3.03 -5.89
C VAL A 58 17.50 4.13 -6.28
N LYS A 59 18.74 4.06 -5.79
CA LYS A 59 19.84 4.83 -6.39
C LYS A 59 20.60 3.95 -7.38
N LEU A 60 21.18 4.59 -8.38
CA LEU A 60 22.11 3.95 -9.32
C LEU A 60 23.52 3.83 -8.73
N ASP A 61 23.58 3.42 -7.46
CA ASP A 61 24.77 3.10 -6.70
C ASP A 61 24.51 1.76 -5.98
N PRO A 62 25.19 0.67 -6.36
CA PRO A 62 24.94 -0.65 -5.79
C PRO A 62 25.32 -0.76 -4.31
N SER A 63 26.05 0.21 -3.76
CA SER A 63 26.36 0.28 -2.32
C SER A 63 25.19 0.86 -1.50
N VAL A 64 24.25 1.54 -2.14
CA VAL A 64 23.09 2.16 -1.49
C VAL A 64 21.91 1.20 -1.57
N LYS A 65 21.38 0.82 -0.41
CA LYS A 65 20.18 -0.01 -0.35
C LYS A 65 18.96 0.80 -0.84
N PRO A 66 18.04 0.15 -1.57
CA PRO A 66 16.75 0.75 -1.87
C PRO A 66 16.00 1.13 -0.59
N ILE A 67 15.15 2.15 -0.69
CA ILE A 67 14.31 2.62 0.41
C ILE A 67 12.85 2.57 0.00
N PHE A 68 11.97 2.30 0.94
CA PHE A 68 10.54 2.41 0.74
C PHE A 68 10.01 3.49 1.67
N LEU A 69 9.58 4.59 1.09
CA LEU A 69 9.11 5.77 1.81
C LEU A 69 7.73 6.18 1.36
N GLY A 70 7.03 6.91 2.22
CA GLY A 70 5.88 7.71 1.85
C GLY A 70 5.64 8.85 2.82
N GLU A 71 4.63 9.65 2.53
CA GLU A 71 4.21 10.78 3.35
C GLU A 71 2.72 11.03 3.27
N TRP A 72 2.18 11.65 4.33
CA TRP A 72 0.83 12.17 4.33
C TRP A 72 0.74 13.41 3.45
N SER A 73 -0.36 13.52 2.71
CA SER A 73 -0.57 14.61 1.75
C SER A 73 -0.69 15.99 2.42
N ASP A 74 -0.96 16.02 3.73
CA ASP A 74 -0.99 17.24 4.53
C ASP A 74 0.41 17.63 5.07
N GLY A 75 1.44 16.83 4.79
CA GLY A 75 2.81 17.05 5.26
C GLY A 75 2.98 16.85 6.77
N SER A 76 2.03 16.20 7.45
CA SER A 76 2.08 16.03 8.92
C SER A 76 3.04 14.90 9.36
N ALA A 77 3.20 13.88 8.53
CA ALA A 77 4.08 12.76 8.84
C ALA A 77 4.67 12.12 7.57
N LYS A 78 5.79 11.43 7.78
CA LYS A 78 6.38 10.50 6.82
C LYS A 78 6.32 9.07 7.35
N VAL A 79 6.38 8.10 6.46
CA VAL A 79 6.49 6.68 6.78
C VAL A 79 7.70 6.08 6.07
N GLU A 80 8.51 5.33 6.82
CA GLU A 80 9.56 4.48 6.29
C GLU A 80 9.17 3.02 6.49
N PHE A 81 9.11 2.24 5.41
CA PHE A 81 8.83 0.82 5.50
C PHE A 81 10.15 0.05 5.66
N ARG A 82 10.29 -0.65 6.78
CA ARG A 82 11.50 -1.40 7.14
C ARG A 82 11.24 -2.89 7.13
N GLU A 83 12.21 -3.66 6.66
CA GLU A 83 12.13 -5.12 6.68
C GLU A 83 12.03 -5.60 8.14
N LYS A 84 11.06 -6.47 8.41
CA LYS A 84 10.90 -7.17 9.68
C LYS A 84 10.96 -8.65 9.40
N ARG A 85 12.11 -9.26 9.71
CA ARG A 85 12.36 -10.67 9.41
C ARG A 85 11.48 -11.55 10.28
N ILE A 86 11.17 -12.75 9.79
CA ILE A 86 10.34 -13.71 10.54
C ILE A 86 10.95 -14.04 11.91
N ASP A 87 12.28 -14.19 11.96
CA ASP A 87 13.03 -14.47 13.20
C ASP A 87 12.91 -13.33 14.23
N ASP A 88 12.60 -12.12 13.78
CA ASP A 88 12.38 -10.91 14.59
C ASP A 88 10.88 -10.67 14.88
N GLY A 89 10.03 -11.69 14.65
CA GLY A 89 8.58 -11.60 14.84
C GLY A 89 7.84 -10.95 13.66
N GLY A 90 8.46 -10.91 12.49
CA GLY A 90 7.83 -10.42 11.26
C GLY A 90 6.76 -11.36 10.72
N ASP A 91 5.78 -10.78 10.03
CA ASP A 91 4.74 -11.54 9.32
C ASP A 91 5.34 -12.33 8.16
N PRO A 92 4.98 -13.61 7.94
CA PRO A 92 5.59 -14.45 6.90
C PRO A 92 5.37 -13.97 5.47
N ILE A 93 4.33 -13.17 5.20
CA ILE A 93 3.99 -12.67 3.86
C ILE A 93 4.39 -11.21 3.71
N ALA A 94 4.02 -10.35 4.67
CA ALA A 94 4.34 -8.93 4.61
C ALA A 94 5.83 -8.70 4.85
N GLN A 95 6.40 -9.18 5.96
CA GLN A 95 7.81 -8.97 6.34
C GLN A 95 8.25 -7.50 6.40
N TRP A 96 7.32 -6.58 6.68
CA TRP A 96 7.60 -5.14 6.83
C TRP A 96 6.92 -4.58 8.07
N GLU A 97 7.48 -3.50 8.61
CA GLU A 97 6.83 -2.57 9.52
C GLU A 97 6.92 -1.13 8.99
N GLY A 98 5.96 -0.30 9.37
CA GLY A 98 5.91 1.11 9.01
C GLY A 98 6.40 1.96 10.18
N VAL A 99 7.44 2.75 9.97
CA VAL A 99 7.92 3.72 10.96
C VAL A 99 7.40 5.08 10.59
N ILE A 100 6.38 5.52 11.32
CA ILE A 100 5.70 6.79 11.08
C ILE A 100 6.37 7.86 11.95
N THR A 101 6.92 8.89 11.32
CA THR A 101 7.54 10.04 12.00
C THR A 101 6.66 11.27 11.82
N ASN A 102 6.15 11.83 12.92
CA ASN A 102 5.48 13.12 12.92
C ASN A 102 6.52 14.23 12.67
N LEU A 103 6.28 15.08 11.69
CA LEU A 103 7.26 16.10 11.28
C LEU A 103 7.27 17.35 12.15
N SER A 104 6.22 17.56 12.96
CA SER A 104 6.14 18.71 13.87
C SER A 104 6.98 18.54 15.14
N ASP A 105 7.10 17.30 15.64
CA ASP A 105 7.75 17.00 16.92
C ASP A 105 8.80 15.88 16.84
N ASN A 106 9.00 15.27 15.67
CA ASN A 106 9.89 14.12 15.43
C ASN A 106 9.56 12.88 16.26
N SER A 107 8.37 12.78 16.84
CA SER A 107 7.91 11.56 17.50
C SER A 107 7.71 10.43 16.48
N THR A 108 8.01 9.20 16.90
CA THR A 108 7.90 8.02 16.04
C THR A 108 6.90 7.01 16.59
N LYS A 109 6.13 6.40 15.69
CA LYS A 109 5.23 5.28 15.98
C LYS A 109 5.54 4.13 15.03
N ILE A 110 5.27 2.91 15.49
CA ILE A 110 5.44 1.69 14.69
C ILE A 110 4.06 1.18 14.31
N GLU A 111 3.83 1.07 13.01
CA GLU A 111 2.73 0.33 12.43
C GLU A 111 3.19 -1.09 12.11
N ASN A 112 2.62 -2.06 12.82
CA ASN A 112 2.88 -3.47 12.61
C ASN A 112 1.91 -4.02 11.56
N TYR A 113 2.31 -5.06 10.84
CA TYR A 113 1.51 -5.71 9.80
C TYR A 113 1.36 -7.20 10.08
N GLU A 114 0.20 -7.75 9.75
CA GLU A 114 -0.10 -9.18 9.83
C GLU A 114 -0.97 -9.58 8.63
N SER A 115 -0.58 -10.62 7.91
CA SER A 115 -1.38 -11.23 6.86
C SER A 115 -2.42 -12.18 7.44
N SER A 116 -3.59 -12.25 6.78
CA SER A 116 -4.64 -13.19 7.16
C SER A 116 -4.21 -14.64 6.94
N LYS A 117 -4.86 -15.56 7.64
CA LYS A 117 -4.66 -17.00 7.41
C LYS A 117 -4.96 -17.39 5.97
N GLU A 118 -6.00 -16.81 5.38
CA GLU A 118 -6.38 -17.08 4.00
C GLU A 118 -5.29 -16.65 3.01
N MET A 119 -4.72 -15.44 3.14
CA MET A 119 -3.61 -15.00 2.28
C MET A 119 -2.35 -15.83 2.48
N ARG A 120 -2.06 -16.21 3.72
CA ARG A 120 -0.94 -17.10 4.04
C ARG A 120 -1.10 -18.48 3.39
N SER A 121 -2.32 -18.98 3.29
CA SER A 121 -2.64 -20.22 2.58
C SER A 121 -2.43 -20.04 1.07
N ILE A 122 -2.99 -18.97 0.48
CA ILE A 122 -2.91 -18.70 -0.97
C ILE A 122 -1.45 -18.54 -1.43
N ILE A 123 -0.64 -17.77 -0.69
CA ILE A 123 0.71 -17.38 -1.14
C ILE A 123 1.77 -18.39 -0.70
N GLY A 124 1.65 -18.89 0.54
CA GLY A 124 2.72 -19.63 1.20
C GLY A 124 2.38 -21.07 1.57
N ASN A 125 1.16 -21.56 1.27
CA ASN A 125 0.65 -22.85 1.75
C ASN A 125 0.76 -23.01 3.28
N LEU A 126 0.63 -21.90 4.01
CA LEU A 126 0.72 -21.88 5.47
C LEU A 126 -0.67 -22.02 6.10
N THR A 127 -0.74 -22.67 7.26
CA THR A 127 -1.99 -22.92 7.98
C THR A 127 -2.19 -22.03 9.21
N THR A 128 -1.25 -21.11 9.47
CA THR A 128 -1.19 -20.23 10.63
C THR A 128 -1.87 -18.87 10.38
N GLY A 129 -2.21 -18.16 11.44
CA GLY A 129 -2.84 -16.83 11.40
C GLY A 129 -4.31 -16.86 11.77
N THR A 130 -4.99 -15.73 11.56
CA THR A 130 -6.41 -15.51 11.82
C THR A 130 -7.06 -14.86 10.59
N ASN A 131 -8.37 -15.01 10.41
CA ASN A 131 -9.14 -14.25 9.43
C ASN A 131 -9.98 -13.16 10.10
N TYR A 132 -9.62 -12.82 11.34
CA TYR A 132 -10.21 -11.73 12.14
C TYR A 132 -11.70 -11.93 12.36
N GLU A 133 -12.14 -13.18 12.58
CA GLU A 133 -13.55 -13.56 12.76
C GLU A 133 -14.18 -12.93 14.02
N ASP A 134 -13.35 -12.51 14.97
CA ASP A 134 -13.74 -11.80 16.18
C ASP A 134 -13.97 -10.29 15.96
N ARG A 135 -13.70 -9.76 14.76
CA ARG A 135 -13.98 -8.38 14.36
C ARG A 135 -15.34 -8.23 13.69
N ASN A 136 -15.89 -7.03 13.72
CA ASN A 136 -17.09 -6.66 12.96
C ASN A 136 -16.75 -6.57 11.46
N ARG A 137 -16.76 -7.70 10.74
CA ARG A 137 -16.42 -7.77 9.30
C ARG A 137 -17.65 -7.57 8.43
N CYS A 138 -17.54 -6.72 7.41
CA CYS A 138 -18.56 -6.59 6.38
C CYS A 138 -18.72 -7.93 5.63
N PRO A 139 -19.94 -8.49 5.53
CA PRO A 139 -20.18 -9.78 4.88
C PRO A 139 -20.02 -9.74 3.36
N ALA A 140 -19.95 -8.56 2.73
CA ALA A 140 -19.70 -8.41 1.30
C ALA A 140 -18.24 -8.69 0.93
N VAL A 141 -17.32 -8.71 1.90
CA VAL A 141 -15.90 -8.97 1.66
C VAL A 141 -15.66 -10.47 1.56
N ASN A 142 -15.23 -10.92 0.38
CA ASN A 142 -14.88 -12.33 0.14
C ASN A 142 -13.53 -12.71 0.74
N LEU A 143 -12.54 -11.79 0.68
CA LEU A 143 -11.17 -12.05 1.09
C LEU A 143 -10.62 -10.91 1.95
N TRP A 144 -10.33 -11.24 3.20
CA TRP A 144 -9.59 -10.37 4.10
C TRP A 144 -8.10 -10.64 3.92
N VAL A 145 -7.32 -9.60 3.61
CA VAL A 145 -5.92 -9.71 3.22
C VAL A 145 -5.00 -9.76 4.44
N GLY A 146 -5.37 -9.02 5.48
CA GLY A 146 -4.54 -8.85 6.67
C GLY A 146 -5.02 -7.68 7.52
N ARG A 147 -4.16 -7.24 8.43
CA ARG A 147 -4.33 -6.03 9.21
C ARG A 147 -3.02 -5.30 9.42
N SER A 148 -3.13 -4.04 9.83
CA SER A 148 -2.04 -3.33 10.51
C SER A 148 -2.54 -2.74 11.82
N TRP A 149 -1.64 -2.46 12.75
CA TRP A 149 -1.99 -1.75 13.97
C TRP A 149 -0.85 -0.87 14.48
N ILE A 150 -1.24 0.23 15.10
CA ILE A 150 -0.39 1.06 15.95
C ILE A 150 -0.89 0.83 17.38
N GLU A 151 0.02 0.40 18.25
CA GLU A 151 -0.29 0.04 19.63
C GLU A 151 -1.08 1.15 20.34
N ASP A 152 -2.15 0.77 21.04
CA ASP A 152 -3.04 1.66 21.79
C ASP A 152 -3.69 2.82 20.99
N GLU A 153 -3.67 2.79 19.66
CA GLU A 153 -4.18 3.90 18.83
C GLU A 153 -5.20 3.46 17.77
N GLN A 154 -4.78 2.62 16.82
CA GLN A 154 -5.63 2.25 15.70
C GLN A 154 -5.26 0.90 15.09
N GLU A 155 -6.26 0.25 14.50
CA GLU A 155 -6.11 -0.97 13.70
C GLU A 155 -6.66 -0.68 12.30
N THR A 156 -6.03 -1.19 11.24
CA THR A 156 -6.60 -1.22 9.89
C THR A 156 -6.86 -2.66 9.50
N LEU A 157 -8.07 -3.01 9.09
CA LEU A 157 -8.34 -4.30 8.44
C LEU A 157 -8.29 -4.12 6.92
N TYR A 158 -7.48 -4.93 6.25
CA TYR A 158 -7.28 -4.88 4.79
C TYR A 158 -8.10 -5.97 4.11
N PHE A 159 -8.67 -5.64 2.95
CA PHE A 159 -9.45 -6.57 2.14
C PHE A 159 -9.15 -6.39 0.65
N TYR A 160 -9.46 -7.44 -0.11
CA TYR A 160 -9.40 -7.41 -1.56
C TYR A 160 -10.62 -6.66 -2.12
N ALA A 161 -10.40 -5.50 -2.71
CA ALA A 161 -11.42 -4.75 -3.43
C ALA A 161 -11.59 -5.33 -4.85
N GLU A 162 -12.48 -6.32 -5.00
CA GLU A 162 -12.71 -6.98 -6.30
C GLU A 162 -13.35 -6.08 -7.35
N ASN A 163 -14.20 -5.15 -6.90
CA ASN A 163 -14.92 -4.19 -7.75
C ASN A 163 -15.51 -3.09 -6.86
N SER A 164 -16.04 -2.05 -7.50
CA SER A 164 -16.65 -0.92 -6.81
C SER A 164 -17.92 -1.28 -6.05
N SER A 165 -18.70 -2.26 -6.50
CA SER A 165 -19.92 -2.68 -5.80
C SER A 165 -19.61 -3.27 -4.42
N MET A 166 -18.51 -4.02 -4.29
CA MET A 166 -18.03 -4.52 -3.00
C MET A 166 -17.57 -3.37 -2.10
N VAL A 167 -16.80 -2.41 -2.62
CA VAL A 167 -16.32 -1.27 -1.85
C VAL A 167 -17.48 -0.37 -1.40
N ASP A 168 -18.49 -0.17 -2.26
CA ASP A 168 -19.72 0.55 -1.93
C ASP A 168 -20.49 -0.14 -0.79
N ALA A 169 -20.61 -1.47 -0.82
CA ALA A 169 -21.26 -2.23 0.24
C ALA A 169 -20.49 -2.15 1.58
N VAL A 170 -19.16 -2.12 1.53
CA VAL A 170 -18.32 -1.91 2.72
C VAL A 170 -18.52 -0.50 3.28
N ALA A 171 -18.56 0.52 2.42
CA ALA A 171 -18.81 1.90 2.80
C ALA A 171 -20.17 2.04 3.52
N GLU A 172 -21.22 1.45 2.94
CA GLU A 172 -22.56 1.41 3.53
C GLU A 172 -22.59 0.67 4.89
N TYR A 173 -21.97 -0.50 4.96
CA TYR A 173 -21.95 -1.33 6.17
C TYR A 173 -21.35 -0.62 7.40
N TYR A 174 -20.32 0.20 7.20
CA TYR A 174 -19.63 0.93 8.26
C TYR A 174 -20.08 2.40 8.40
N ASP A 175 -21.05 2.85 7.61
CA ASP A 175 -21.47 4.26 7.54
C ASP A 175 -20.29 5.21 7.26
N LEU A 176 -19.46 4.85 6.27
CA LEU A 176 -18.28 5.60 5.87
C LEU A 176 -18.43 6.14 4.44
N PRO A 177 -17.81 7.29 4.11
CA PRO A 177 -17.70 7.74 2.73
C PRO A 177 -16.93 6.74 1.86
N GLN A 178 -17.33 6.62 0.59
CA GLN A 178 -16.56 5.87 -0.40
C GLN A 178 -15.14 6.45 -0.53
N PRO A 179 -14.11 5.62 -0.78
CA PRO A 179 -12.72 6.09 -0.77
C PRO A 179 -12.27 6.71 -2.09
N TYR A 180 -13.10 6.68 -3.13
CA TYR A 180 -12.76 7.06 -4.50
C TYR A 180 -13.68 8.14 -5.07
N ASP A 181 -13.22 8.79 -6.14
CA ASP A 181 -14.05 9.57 -7.04
C ASP A 181 -14.59 8.69 -8.18
N THR A 182 -15.34 9.29 -9.12
CA THR A 182 -15.91 8.58 -10.27
C THR A 182 -14.85 7.93 -11.16
N ALA A 183 -13.70 8.58 -11.36
CA ALA A 183 -12.66 8.09 -12.25
C ALA A 183 -11.94 6.87 -11.65
N LEU A 184 -11.62 6.94 -10.36
CA LEU A 184 -11.00 5.83 -9.64
C LEU A 184 -11.98 4.66 -9.46
N LYS A 185 -13.28 4.94 -9.23
CA LYS A 185 -14.33 3.93 -9.24
C LYS A 185 -14.34 3.16 -10.56
N GLN A 186 -14.39 3.89 -11.68
CA GLN A 186 -14.40 3.28 -13.00
C GLN A 186 -13.12 2.49 -13.28
N ARG A 187 -11.96 2.99 -12.85
CA ARG A 187 -10.70 2.28 -13.03
C ARG A 187 -10.64 0.97 -12.25
N LEU A 188 -11.23 0.92 -11.05
CA LEU A 188 -11.35 -0.31 -10.26
C LEU A 188 -12.18 -1.37 -11.01
N ASP A 189 -13.26 -0.96 -11.67
CA ASP A 189 -14.15 -1.89 -12.39
C ASP A 189 -13.58 -2.31 -13.76
N ASP A 190 -13.03 -1.36 -14.52
CA ASP A 190 -12.64 -1.58 -15.91
C ASP A 190 -11.17 -2.03 -16.07
N ASN A 191 -10.29 -1.62 -15.14
CA ASN A 191 -8.85 -1.90 -15.21
C ASN A 191 -8.18 -2.00 -13.82
N PRO A 192 -8.61 -2.96 -12.97
CA PRO A 192 -8.02 -3.14 -11.64
C PRO A 192 -6.52 -3.46 -11.69
N GLU A 193 -6.04 -4.04 -12.79
CA GLU A 193 -4.62 -4.35 -12.97
C GLU A 193 -3.75 -3.08 -12.84
N SER A 194 -4.22 -1.94 -13.36
CA SER A 194 -3.49 -0.66 -13.30
C SER A 194 -3.25 -0.10 -11.90
N MET A 195 -3.87 -0.68 -10.86
CA MET A 195 -3.77 -0.23 -9.48
C MET A 195 -3.46 -1.35 -8.48
N ARG A 196 -3.14 -2.56 -8.99
CA ARG A 196 -2.96 -3.76 -8.18
C ARG A 196 -1.73 -3.69 -7.28
N PHE A 197 -1.88 -4.17 -6.05
CA PHE A 197 -0.74 -4.44 -5.16
C PHE A 197 0.17 -5.53 -5.73
N LYS A 198 -0.42 -6.61 -6.24
CA LYS A 198 0.23 -7.76 -6.91
C LYS A 198 -0.83 -8.62 -7.60
N SER A 199 -0.40 -9.50 -8.51
CA SER A 199 -1.29 -10.51 -9.08
C SER A 199 -1.00 -11.86 -8.41
N TYR A 200 -2.05 -12.57 -7.97
CA TYR A 200 -1.96 -13.86 -7.29
C TYR A 200 -3.01 -14.84 -7.83
N ASP A 201 -2.76 -16.15 -7.70
CA ASP A 201 -3.75 -17.18 -8.02
C ASP A 201 -4.71 -17.37 -6.83
N ILE A 202 -5.51 -16.34 -6.56
CA ILE A 202 -6.41 -16.29 -5.40
C ILE A 202 -7.45 -17.41 -5.43
N TYR A 203 -7.82 -17.88 -6.63
CA TYR A 203 -8.91 -18.83 -6.84
C TYR A 203 -8.43 -20.24 -7.21
N ASP A 204 -7.13 -20.54 -7.08
CA ASP A 204 -6.51 -21.83 -7.39
C ASP A 204 -6.88 -22.34 -8.80
N ARG A 205 -6.80 -21.44 -9.78
CA ARG A 205 -7.14 -21.70 -11.20
C ARG A 205 -5.92 -22.08 -12.02
N GLY A 206 -4.73 -22.08 -11.42
CA GLY A 206 -3.47 -22.40 -12.06
C GLY A 206 -2.88 -21.24 -12.86
N GLU A 207 -1.70 -21.50 -13.41
CA GLU A 207 -0.87 -20.52 -14.09
C GLU A 207 -1.63 -19.72 -15.17
N GLY A 208 -1.42 -18.40 -15.17
CA GLY A 208 -2.05 -17.48 -16.11
C GLY A 208 -3.44 -16.96 -15.69
N ASN A 209 -4.03 -17.49 -14.62
CA ASN A 209 -5.33 -17.06 -14.09
C ASN A 209 -5.18 -16.21 -12.82
N PHE A 210 -4.20 -15.30 -12.83
CA PHE A 210 -3.93 -14.44 -11.69
C PHE A 210 -4.95 -13.29 -11.60
N ALA A 211 -5.46 -13.05 -10.39
CA ALA A 211 -6.31 -11.90 -10.09
C ALA A 211 -5.45 -10.71 -9.64
N ALA A 212 -5.75 -9.51 -10.15
CA ALA A 212 -5.21 -8.26 -9.62
C ALA A 212 -5.71 -7.99 -8.21
N LEU A 213 -4.86 -8.22 -7.21
CA LEU A 213 -5.16 -7.88 -5.83
C LEU A 213 -5.10 -6.35 -5.65
N VAL A 214 -6.24 -5.68 -5.72
CA VAL A 214 -6.40 -4.28 -5.30
C VAL A 214 -6.75 -4.25 -3.82
N VAL A 215 -6.01 -3.49 -3.02
CA VAL A 215 -6.20 -3.48 -1.57
C VAL A 215 -7.01 -2.26 -1.16
N ALA A 216 -8.01 -2.47 -0.32
CA ALA A 216 -8.68 -1.43 0.45
C ALA A 216 -8.56 -1.75 1.95
N GLY A 217 -8.82 -0.77 2.81
CA GLY A 217 -8.74 -0.96 4.25
C GLY A 217 -9.67 -0.08 5.06
N ILE A 218 -10.12 -0.60 6.20
CA ILE A 218 -10.97 0.10 7.16
C ILE A 218 -10.14 0.39 8.41
N VAL A 219 -10.01 1.67 8.74
CA VAL A 219 -9.32 2.13 9.96
C VAL A 219 -10.31 2.16 11.12
N PHE A 220 -9.98 1.43 12.18
CA PHE A 220 -10.70 1.39 13.44
C PHE A 220 -9.92 2.14 14.52
N LYS A 221 -10.61 3.01 15.25
CA LYS A 221 -10.11 3.65 16.47
C LYS A 221 -11.05 3.30 17.61
N ASN A 222 -10.52 2.69 18.68
CA ASN A 222 -11.33 2.16 19.78
C ASN A 222 -12.48 1.26 19.29
N ASN A 223 -12.19 0.36 18.35
CA ASN A 223 -13.16 -0.53 17.68
C ASN A 223 -14.27 0.16 16.85
N ASN A 224 -14.23 1.48 16.68
CA ASN A 224 -15.17 2.19 15.82
C ASN A 224 -14.54 2.42 14.44
N PRO A 225 -15.24 2.10 13.34
CA PRO A 225 -14.78 2.43 11.99
C PRO A 225 -14.71 3.95 11.84
N THR A 226 -13.62 4.46 11.29
CA THR A 226 -13.36 5.91 11.16
C THR A 226 -12.98 6.33 9.76
N MET A 227 -12.47 5.41 8.94
CA MET A 227 -12.02 5.73 7.59
C MET A 227 -12.01 4.48 6.72
N LEU A 228 -12.50 4.62 5.49
CA LEU A 228 -12.31 3.66 4.41
C LEU A 228 -11.29 4.26 3.44
N LYS A 229 -10.27 3.48 3.09
CA LYS A 229 -9.20 3.88 2.17
C LYS A 229 -8.96 2.82 1.10
N ILE A 230 -8.54 3.23 -0.08
CA ILE A 230 -8.12 2.35 -1.19
C ILE A 230 -6.69 2.68 -1.61
N PHE A 231 -5.93 1.66 -1.96
CA PHE A 231 -4.53 1.76 -2.37
C PHE A 231 -4.44 1.64 -3.90
N GLU A 232 -3.73 2.58 -4.50
CA GLU A 232 -3.36 2.57 -5.92
C GLU A 232 -1.86 2.30 -5.99
N LEU A 233 -1.42 1.25 -6.68
CA LEU A 233 0.00 1.03 -6.95
C LEU A 233 0.30 1.15 -8.44
N LYS A 234 1.32 1.94 -8.78
CA LYS A 234 1.86 2.10 -10.14
C LYS A 234 3.25 1.48 -10.19
N ARG A 235 3.58 0.77 -11.26
CA ARG A 235 4.90 0.18 -11.49
C ARG A 235 5.54 0.78 -12.73
N TRP A 236 6.86 0.70 -12.81
CA TRP A 236 7.63 1.25 -13.94
C TRP A 236 7.22 0.68 -15.31
N ASN A 237 6.78 -0.57 -15.39
CA ASN A 237 6.57 -1.30 -16.65
C ASN A 237 5.12 -1.75 -16.87
N ASP A 238 4.16 -1.06 -16.25
CA ASP A 238 2.71 -1.28 -16.44
C ASP A 238 2.07 -0.16 -17.29
#